data_AF-A0A4Z2HZ54-F1
#
_entry.id   AF-A0A4Z2HZ54-F1
#
_cell.length_a   1.000
_cell.length_b   1.000
_cell.length_c   1.000
_cell.angle_alpha   90.00
_cell.angle_beta   90.00
_cell.angle_gamma   90.00
#
_symmetry.space_group_name_H-M   'P 1'
#
loop_
_entity.id
_entity.type
_entity.pdbx_description
1 polymer ?
#
loop_
_entity_poly.entity_id
_entity_poly.type
_entity_poly.pdbx_seq_one_letter_code
_entity_poly.pdbx_strand_id
1 'polypeptide(L)'
;MAGVQPPPLRSLDDFLLGSARFAAPDVRDLDRWNNRIVNNLLYYQSNYLLSALGLLLLVGYFRPLQLLVGATVVTLLFLGFVWVAENRAPVRRFRRNHPTVSVLAILSASYLLVSVLGGVAVFLFGIAFPVLMVLVHASVRLRSLKNKLENKLESIGLKRTPMGLLLEALGQEQEAGS
;
A
#
# COMPACT_ATOMS: atom_id res chain seq x y z
N MET A 1 -13.09 23.27 7.56
CA MET A 1 -12.04 22.24 7.36
C MET A 1 -12.75 20.96 6.95
N ALA A 2 -12.63 20.52 5.71
CA ALA A 2 -13.26 19.27 5.27
C ALA A 2 -12.54 18.10 5.98
N GLY A 3 -13.24 17.44 6.90
CA GLY A 3 -12.69 16.31 7.66
C GLY A 3 -12.29 15.17 6.73
N VAL A 4 -11.23 14.45 7.10
CA VAL A 4 -10.83 13.21 6.44
C VAL A 4 -11.98 12.22 6.55
N GLN A 5 -12.74 12.02 5.47
CA GLN A 5 -13.77 10.98 5.42
C GLN A 5 -13.08 9.64 5.12
N PRO A 6 -13.33 8.59 5.92
CA PRO A 6 -12.83 7.26 5.59
C PRO A 6 -13.47 6.80 4.27
N PRO A 7 -12.70 6.27 3.32
CA PRO A 7 -13.26 5.80 2.05
C PRO A 7 -14.26 4.65 2.31
N PRO A 8 -15.34 4.56 1.52
CA PRO A 8 -16.36 3.54 1.73
C PRO A 8 -15.78 2.14 1.55
N LEU A 9 -16.23 1.19 2.37
CA LEU A 9 -15.89 -0.22 2.19
C LEU A 9 -16.61 -0.75 0.96
N ARG A 10 -15.87 -1.31 -0.01
CA ARG A 10 -16.45 -1.90 -1.21
C ARG A 10 -16.96 -3.32 -0.93
N SER A 11 -17.98 -3.74 -1.67
CA SER A 11 -18.53 -5.09 -1.53
C SER A 11 -17.48 -6.15 -1.85
N LEU A 12 -17.59 -7.32 -1.19
CA LEU A 12 -16.73 -8.46 -1.49
C LEU A 12 -16.91 -8.96 -2.92
N ASP A 13 -18.11 -8.78 -3.49
CA ASP A 13 -18.38 -9.15 -4.87
C ASP A 13 -17.51 -8.37 -5.87
N ASP A 14 -17.37 -7.05 -5.69
CA ASP A 14 -16.51 -6.21 -6.53
C ASP A 14 -15.02 -6.34 -6.16
N PHE A 15 -14.70 -6.67 -4.91
CA PHE A 15 -13.32 -6.80 -4.46
C PHE A 15 -12.67 -8.11 -4.92
N LEU A 16 -13.32 -9.26 -4.67
CA LEU A 16 -12.71 -10.59 -4.86
C LEU A 16 -13.55 -11.60 -5.64
N LEU A 17 -14.88 -11.47 -5.64
CA LEU A 17 -15.77 -12.53 -6.12
C LEU A 17 -16.25 -12.29 -7.56
N GLY A 18 -17.56 -12.43 -7.83
CA GLY A 18 -18.08 -12.72 -9.16
C GLY A 18 -17.96 -11.58 -10.17
N SER A 19 -17.97 -10.33 -9.71
CA SER A 19 -17.79 -9.15 -10.58
C SER A 19 -16.33 -8.69 -10.68
N ALA A 20 -15.42 -9.33 -9.95
CA ALA A 20 -14.01 -9.00 -9.98
C ALA A 20 -13.35 -9.53 -11.28
N ARG A 21 -12.73 -8.61 -12.01
CA ARG A 21 -11.93 -8.88 -13.21
C ARG A 21 -10.46 -8.76 -12.85
N PHE A 22 -9.68 -9.76 -13.28
CA PHE A 22 -8.23 -9.83 -13.05
C PHE A 22 -7.50 -10.04 -14.36
N ALA A 23 -6.34 -9.40 -14.52
CA ALA A 23 -5.44 -9.65 -15.62
C ALA A 23 -3.98 -9.41 -15.20
N ALA A 24 -3.07 -10.13 -15.84
CA ALA A 24 -1.64 -9.92 -15.65
C ALA A 24 -1.25 -8.45 -15.93
N PRO A 25 -0.25 -7.91 -15.23
CA PRO A 25 0.31 -6.60 -15.54
C PRO A 25 1.01 -6.61 -16.90
N ASP A 26 0.86 -5.48 -17.60
CA ASP A 26 1.66 -5.23 -18.78
C ASP A 26 3.03 -4.72 -18.35
N VAL A 27 4.02 -5.62 -18.34
CA VAL A 27 5.39 -5.31 -17.91
C VAL A 27 6.13 -4.40 -18.89
N ARG A 28 5.58 -4.16 -20.09
CA ARG A 28 6.16 -3.27 -21.11
C ARG A 28 5.81 -1.81 -20.86
N ASP A 29 4.67 -1.54 -20.23
CA ASP A 29 4.17 -0.20 -19.90
C ASP A 29 4.12 -0.04 -18.37
N LEU A 30 5.29 0.26 -17.79
CA LEU A 30 5.47 0.38 -16.34
C LEU A 30 4.64 1.52 -15.74
N ASP A 31 4.43 2.61 -16.49
CA ASP A 31 3.64 3.76 -16.03
C ASP A 31 2.17 3.39 -15.92
N ARG A 32 1.62 2.71 -16.94
CA ARG A 32 0.25 2.16 -16.87
C ARG A 32 0.08 1.16 -15.74
N TRP A 33 1.07 0.29 -15.54
CA TRP A 33 1.02 -0.67 -14.45
C TRP A 33 1.03 0.02 -13.08
N ASN A 34 1.91 1.01 -12.89
CA ASN A 34 1.96 1.80 -11.66
C ASN A 34 0.64 2.55 -11.42
N ASN A 35 0.09 3.20 -12.45
CA ASN A 35 -1.21 3.86 -12.39
C ASN A 35 -2.32 2.89 -12.01
N ARG A 36 -2.29 1.64 -12.51
CA ARG A 36 -3.25 0.59 -12.12
C ARG A 36 -3.16 0.27 -10.63
N ILE A 37 -1.94 0.09 -10.10
CA ILE A 37 -1.70 -0.17 -8.68
C ILE A 37 -2.24 0.98 -7.83
N VAL A 38 -1.77 2.22 -8.07
CA VAL A 38 -2.16 3.42 -7.30
C VAL A 38 -3.67 3.62 -7.28
N ASN A 39 -4.32 3.53 -8.45
CA ASN A 39 -5.77 3.69 -8.54
C ASN A 39 -6.54 2.60 -7.78
N ASN A 40 -6.07 1.36 -7.81
CA ASN A 40 -6.70 0.27 -7.08
C ASN A 40 -6.47 0.41 -5.57
N LEU A 41 -5.26 0.78 -5.13
CA LEU A 41 -4.91 1.04 -3.73
C LEU A 41 -5.82 2.09 -3.10
N LEU A 42 -6.13 3.15 -3.84
CA LEU A 42 -7.02 4.21 -3.36
C LEU A 42 -8.49 3.78 -3.37
N TYR A 43 -8.96 3.09 -4.41
CA TYR A 43 -10.38 2.71 -4.52
C TYR A 43 -10.79 1.62 -3.53
N TYR A 44 -9.92 0.63 -3.28
CA TYR A 44 -10.15 -0.49 -2.36
C TYR A 44 -9.43 -0.30 -1.02
N GLN A 45 -9.05 0.93 -0.65
CA GLN A 45 -8.28 1.21 0.56
C GLN A 45 -8.83 0.50 1.81
N SER A 46 -10.13 0.63 2.07
CA SER A 46 -10.77 0.04 3.26
C SER A 46 -10.76 -1.49 3.20
N ASN A 47 -10.94 -2.09 2.01
CA ASN A 47 -10.83 -3.53 1.82
C ASN A 47 -9.41 -4.04 2.06
N TYR A 48 -8.39 -3.32 1.57
CA TYR A 48 -6.99 -3.67 1.81
C TYR A 48 -6.61 -3.55 3.27
N LEU A 49 -7.06 -2.48 3.94
CA LEU A 49 -6.81 -2.29 5.37
C LEU A 49 -7.41 -3.44 6.19
N LEU A 50 -8.68 -3.80 5.94
CA LEU A 50 -9.32 -4.90 6.66
C LEU A 50 -8.67 -6.25 6.34
N SER A 51 -8.28 -6.49 5.09
CA SER A 51 -7.62 -7.74 4.69
C SER A 51 -6.25 -7.87 5.36
N ALA A 52 -5.46 -6.79 5.36
CA ALA A 52 -4.15 -6.75 6.01
C ALA A 52 -4.29 -6.89 7.53
N LEU A 53 -5.27 -6.21 8.14
CA LEU A 53 -5.54 -6.32 9.57
C LEU A 53 -5.97 -7.74 9.95
N GLY A 54 -6.81 -8.40 9.16
CA GLY A 54 -7.22 -9.78 9.39
C GLY A 54 -6.02 -10.75 9.40
N LEU A 55 -5.12 -10.64 8.42
CA LEU A 55 -3.89 -11.43 8.37
C LEU A 55 -2.94 -11.09 9.54
N LEU A 56 -2.81 -9.82 9.87
CA LEU A 56 -1.95 -9.35 10.95
C LEU A 56 -2.46 -9.83 12.32
N LEU A 57 -3.77 -9.81 12.56
CA LEU A 57 -4.38 -10.36 13.78
C LEU A 57 -4.23 -11.88 13.84
N LEU A 58 -4.39 -12.57 12.72
CA LEU A 58 -4.21 -14.03 12.65
C LEU A 58 -2.80 -14.44 13.07
N VAL A 59 -1.76 -13.80 12.53
CA VAL A 59 -0.37 -14.09 12.90
C VAL A 59 -0.04 -13.54 14.30
N GLY A 60 -0.52 -12.33 14.61
CA GLY A 60 -0.31 -11.64 15.87
C GLY A 60 -0.87 -12.35 17.08
N TYR A 61 -1.97 -13.10 16.91
CA TYR A 61 -2.54 -13.93 17.98
C TYR A 61 -1.52 -14.90 18.57
N PHE A 62 -0.65 -15.51 17.74
CA PHE A 62 0.32 -16.50 18.19
C PHE A 62 1.60 -15.91 18.78
N ARG A 63 1.98 -14.68 18.36
CA ARG A 63 3.25 -14.02 18.71
C ARG A 63 3.09 -12.49 18.78
N PRO A 64 2.29 -11.94 19.70
CA PRO A 64 1.91 -10.53 19.69
C PRO A 64 3.10 -9.59 19.92
N LEU A 65 4.03 -9.95 20.82
CA LEU A 65 5.23 -9.14 21.09
C LEU A 65 6.15 -9.05 19.88
N GLN A 66 6.38 -10.17 19.18
CA GLN A 66 7.23 -10.18 17.98
C GLN A 66 6.59 -9.37 16.85
N LEU A 67 5.26 -9.40 16.74
CA LEU A 67 4.53 -8.57 15.79
C LEU A 67 4.67 -7.08 16.11
N LEU A 68 4.52 -6.69 17.39
CA LEU A 68 4.71 -5.31 17.83
C LEU A 68 6.12 -4.82 17.53
N VAL A 69 7.14 -5.62 17.85
CA VAL A 69 8.55 -5.30 17.53
C VAL A 69 8.73 -5.13 16.02
N GLY A 70 8.23 -6.06 15.21
CA GLY A 70 8.30 -5.97 13.75
C GLY A 70 7.60 -4.73 13.19
N ALA A 71 6.42 -4.41 13.71
CA ALA A 71 5.66 -3.21 13.32
C ALA A 71 6.42 -1.93 13.70
N THR A 72 6.97 -1.86 14.91
CA THR A 72 7.80 -0.73 15.35
C THR A 72 9.02 -0.54 14.45
N VAL A 73 9.74 -1.62 14.12
CA VAL A 73 10.91 -1.56 13.21
C VAL A 73 10.52 -0.98 11.85
N VAL A 74 9.45 -1.48 11.25
CA VAL A 74 8.97 -1.01 9.94
C VAL A 74 8.54 0.45 9.99
N THR A 75 7.77 0.84 11.02
CA THR A 75 7.31 2.22 11.18
C THR A 75 8.48 3.19 11.36
N LEU A 76 9.46 2.85 12.21
CA LEU A 76 10.64 3.71 12.41
C LEU A 76 11.48 3.85 11.15
N LEU A 77 11.71 2.75 10.41
CA LEU A 77 12.43 2.80 9.14
C LEU A 77 11.68 3.62 8.09
N PHE A 78 10.36 3.46 7.99
CA PHE A 78 9.54 4.25 7.08
C PHE A 78 9.58 5.74 7.41
N LEU A 79 9.34 6.11 8.67
CA LEU A 79 9.39 7.50 9.11
C LEU A 79 10.78 8.11 8.95
N GLY A 80 11.83 7.37 9.28
CA GLY A 80 13.21 7.77 9.06
C GLY A 80 13.52 8.00 7.58
N PHE A 81 13.09 7.09 6.70
CA PHE A 81 13.23 7.24 5.25
C PHE A 81 12.50 8.48 4.74
N VAL A 82 11.24 8.71 5.15
CA VAL A 82 10.46 9.89 4.78
C VAL A 82 11.13 11.17 5.28
N TRP A 83 11.61 11.18 6.51
CA TRP A 83 12.34 12.31 7.08
C TRP A 83 13.61 12.62 6.27
N VAL A 84 14.43 11.62 5.94
CA VAL A 84 15.62 11.80 5.10
C VAL A 84 15.23 12.32 3.71
N ALA A 85 14.19 11.75 3.10
CA ALA A 85 13.69 12.17 1.80
C ALA A 85 13.21 13.63 1.80
N GLU A 86 12.64 14.11 2.90
CA GLU A 86 12.19 15.50 2.99
C GLU A 86 13.36 16.49 3.14
N ASN A 87 14.42 16.08 3.84
CA ASN A 87 15.59 16.91 4.11
C ASN A 87 16.68 16.82 3.02
N ARG A 88 16.67 15.77 2.18
CA ARG A 88 17.71 15.51 1.18
C ARG A 88 17.10 15.34 -0.22
N ALA A 89 17.34 16.34 -1.08
CA ALA A 89 16.92 16.34 -2.49
C ALA A 89 17.22 15.05 -3.29
N PRO A 90 18.40 14.39 -3.19
CA PRO A 90 18.64 13.16 -3.93
C PRO A 90 17.73 12.00 -3.48
N VAL A 91 17.48 11.89 -2.17
CA VAL A 91 16.60 10.84 -1.61
C VAL A 91 15.14 11.13 -1.97
N ARG A 92 14.72 12.39 -1.96
CA ARG A 92 13.40 12.81 -2.45
C ARG A 92 13.15 12.38 -3.89
N ARG A 93 14.15 12.60 -4.76
CA ARG A 93 14.09 12.25 -6.18
C ARG A 93 14.06 10.74 -6.38
N PHE A 94 14.90 10.00 -5.65
CA PHE A 94 14.90 8.54 -5.67
C PHE A 94 13.55 7.97 -5.27
N ARG A 95 12.97 8.45 -4.17
CA ARG A 95 11.64 8.06 -3.68
C ARG A 95 10.56 8.24 -4.75
N ARG A 96 10.54 9.39 -5.42
CA ARG A 96 9.57 9.72 -6.48
C ARG A 96 9.77 8.87 -7.75
N ASN A 97 11.01 8.66 -8.16
CA ASN A 97 11.31 7.93 -9.39
C ASN A 97 11.20 6.41 -9.22
N HIS A 98 11.44 5.91 -8.01
CA HIS A 98 11.50 4.48 -7.70
C HIS A 98 10.75 4.14 -6.39
N PRO A 99 9.42 4.38 -6.33
CA PRO A 99 8.63 4.15 -5.13
C PRO A 99 8.59 2.68 -4.73
N THR A 100 8.45 1.75 -5.69
CA THR A 100 8.49 0.31 -5.42
C THR A 100 9.84 -0.12 -4.84
N VAL A 101 10.95 0.41 -5.38
CA VAL A 101 12.30 0.12 -4.86
C VAL A 101 12.44 0.68 -3.44
N SER A 102 11.86 1.84 -3.16
CA SER A 102 11.87 2.44 -1.81
C SER A 102 11.13 1.55 -0.81
N VAL A 103 9.95 1.02 -1.17
CA VAL A 103 9.20 0.08 -0.32
C VAL A 103 10.00 -1.21 -0.10
N LEU A 104 10.58 -1.78 -1.17
CA LEU A 104 11.40 -2.99 -1.07
C LEU A 104 12.65 -2.77 -0.20
N ALA A 105 13.29 -1.60 -0.29
CA ALA A 105 14.44 -1.25 0.54
C ALA A 105 14.05 -1.18 2.02
N ILE A 106 12.92 -0.56 2.36
CA ILE A 106 12.41 -0.49 3.74
C ILE A 106 12.08 -1.89 4.27
N LEU A 107 11.40 -2.72 3.49
CA LEU A 107 11.08 -4.09 3.89
C LEU A 107 12.34 -4.96 4.04
N SER A 108 13.32 -4.80 3.16
CA SER A 108 14.60 -5.53 3.23
C SER A 108 15.42 -5.10 4.46
N ALA A 109 15.50 -3.79 4.73
CA ALA A 109 16.14 -3.30 5.94
C ALA A 109 15.42 -3.78 7.21
N SER A 110 14.08 -3.80 7.20
CA SER A 110 13.27 -4.33 8.31
C SER A 110 13.54 -5.81 8.54
N TYR A 111 13.64 -6.60 7.47
CA TYR A 111 14.00 -8.02 7.54
C TYR A 111 15.36 -8.22 8.22
N LEU A 112 16.37 -7.45 7.82
CA LEU A 112 17.72 -7.55 8.40
C LEU A 112 17.76 -7.16 9.87
N LEU A 113 16.98 -6.17 10.30
CA LEU A 113 16.91 -5.80 11.72
C LEU A 113 16.15 -6.85 12.54
N VAL A 114 15.02 -7.34 12.02
CA VAL A 114 14.21 -8.34 12.71
C VAL A 114 14.90 -9.71 12.75
N SER A 115 15.81 -10.01 11.81
CA SER A 115 16.60 -11.24 11.85
C SER A 115 17.54 -11.30 13.04
N VAL A 116 18.10 -10.17 13.46
CA VAL A 116 18.90 -10.07 14.69
C VAL A 116 18.02 -10.27 15.93
N LEU A 117 16.74 -9.89 15.87
CA LEU A 117 15.78 -9.97 16.99
C LEU A 117 15.04 -11.33 17.07
N GLY A 118 15.29 -12.26 16.14
CA GLY A 118 14.66 -13.58 16.13
C GLY A 118 13.17 -13.60 15.73
N GLY A 119 12.66 -12.52 15.13
CA GLY A 119 11.24 -12.35 14.79
C GLY A 119 10.89 -12.58 13.31
N VAL A 120 11.79 -13.20 12.52
CA VAL A 120 11.71 -13.22 11.05
C VAL A 120 10.40 -13.79 10.53
N ALA A 121 9.97 -14.95 11.05
CA ALA A 121 8.75 -15.59 10.58
C ALA A 121 7.52 -14.69 10.80
N VAL A 122 7.43 -14.03 11.96
CA VAL A 122 6.33 -13.12 12.29
C VAL A 122 6.36 -11.88 11.41
N PHE A 123 7.53 -11.33 11.11
CA PHE A 123 7.67 -10.23 10.16
C PHE A 123 7.24 -10.64 8.74
N LEU A 124 7.72 -11.80 8.26
CA LEU A 124 7.42 -12.28 6.91
C LEU A 124 5.92 -12.54 6.73
N PHE A 125 5.30 -13.29 7.65
CA PHE A 125 3.89 -13.67 7.51
C PHE A 125 2.91 -12.61 8.05
N GLY A 126 3.29 -11.86 9.07
CA GLY A 126 2.43 -10.88 9.74
C GLY A 126 2.50 -9.48 9.14
N ILE A 127 3.56 -9.15 8.38
CA ILE A 127 3.74 -7.80 7.82
C ILE A 127 4.05 -7.87 6.31
N ALA A 128 5.13 -8.55 5.91
CA ALA A 128 5.57 -8.55 4.50
C ALA A 128 4.55 -9.24 3.59
N PHE A 129 3.98 -10.38 4.02
CA PHE A 129 2.99 -11.13 3.26
C PHE A 129 1.67 -10.35 3.05
N PRO A 130 1.06 -9.71 4.08
CA PRO A 130 -0.07 -8.82 3.88
C PRO A 130 0.20 -7.69 2.86
N VAL A 131 1.36 -7.04 2.95
CA VAL A 131 1.76 -5.99 1.99
C VAL A 131 1.87 -6.57 0.57
N LEU A 132 2.52 -7.73 0.43
CA LEU A 132 2.64 -8.41 -0.86
C LEU A 132 1.27 -8.75 -1.43
N MET A 133 0.36 -9.30 -0.62
CA MET A 133 -1.00 -9.65 -1.06
C MET A 133 -1.78 -8.44 -1.55
N VAL A 134 -1.69 -7.31 -0.83
CA VAL A 134 -2.30 -6.04 -1.25
C VAL A 134 -1.72 -5.58 -2.59
N LEU A 135 -0.40 -5.60 -2.75
CA LEU A 135 0.26 -5.18 -3.99
C LEU A 135 -0.04 -6.11 -5.17
N VAL A 136 -0.07 -7.43 -4.94
CA VAL A 136 -0.45 -8.42 -5.96
C VAL A 136 -1.88 -8.19 -6.41
N HIS A 137 -2.82 -8.04 -5.47
CA HIS A 137 -4.22 -7.77 -5.79
C HIS A 137 -4.39 -6.43 -6.52
N ALA A 138 -3.79 -5.35 -6.00
CA ALA A 138 -3.81 -4.03 -6.64
C ALA A 138 -3.14 -4.04 -8.01
N SER A 139 -2.12 -4.88 -8.19
CA SER A 139 -1.54 -5.16 -9.49
C SER A 139 -2.59 -5.82 -10.36
N VAL A 140 -3.09 -7.02 -10.09
CA VAL A 140 -3.89 -7.78 -11.06
C VAL A 140 -5.31 -7.25 -11.31
N ARG A 141 -5.89 -6.47 -10.39
CA ARG A 141 -7.29 -6.03 -10.48
C ARG A 141 -7.51 -5.07 -11.66
N LEU A 142 -8.47 -5.43 -12.53
CA LEU A 142 -8.93 -4.59 -13.63
C LEU A 142 -10.16 -3.79 -13.23
N ARG A 143 -10.11 -2.47 -13.39
CA ARG A 143 -11.23 -1.60 -13.04
C ARG A 143 -12.37 -1.69 -14.06
N SER A 144 -13.62 -1.82 -13.60
CA SER A 144 -14.83 -1.72 -14.44
C SER A 144 -15.03 -0.27 -14.95
N LEU A 145 -15.70 -0.08 -16.08
CA LEU A 145 -16.01 1.26 -16.62
C LEU A 145 -16.93 2.07 -15.70
N LYS A 146 -17.84 1.42 -14.97
CA LYS A 146 -18.67 2.06 -13.93
C LYS A 146 -17.82 2.59 -12.79
N ASN A 147 -16.82 1.79 -12.38
CA ASN A 147 -15.90 2.19 -11.33
C ASN A 147 -15.06 3.39 -11.81
N LYS A 148 -14.69 3.53 -13.10
CA LYS A 148 -13.95 4.71 -13.60
C LYS A 148 -14.69 6.02 -13.43
N LEU A 149 -16.03 6.02 -13.59
CA LEU A 149 -16.86 7.23 -13.44
C LEU A 149 -17.04 7.64 -11.97
N GLU A 150 -17.31 6.68 -11.09
CA GLU A 150 -17.31 6.95 -9.63
C GLU A 150 -15.97 7.51 -9.16
N ASN A 151 -14.86 7.02 -9.74
CA ASN A 151 -13.52 7.52 -9.41
C ASN A 151 -13.29 8.99 -9.77
N LYS A 152 -13.87 9.48 -10.89
CA LYS A 152 -13.73 10.90 -11.26
C LYS A 152 -14.44 11.80 -10.25
N LEU A 153 -15.55 11.33 -9.67
CA LEU A 153 -16.31 12.05 -8.64
C LEU A 153 -15.65 11.95 -7.26
N GLU A 154 -15.04 10.82 -6.91
CA GLU A 154 -14.33 10.61 -5.63
C GLU A 154 -12.90 11.18 -5.61
N SER A 155 -12.28 11.43 -6.77
CA SER A 155 -10.87 11.87 -6.88
C SER A 155 -10.58 13.19 -6.14
N ILE A 156 -11.60 14.03 -5.94
CA ILE A 156 -11.51 15.31 -5.22
C ILE A 156 -11.35 15.09 -3.69
N GLY A 157 -11.85 13.97 -3.15
CA GLY A 157 -11.73 13.59 -1.73
C GLY A 157 -10.60 12.59 -1.42
N LEU A 158 -10.13 11.84 -2.42
CA LEU A 158 -9.19 10.73 -2.26
C LEU A 158 -7.79 11.14 -1.76
N LYS A 159 -7.34 12.35 -2.11
CA LYS A 159 -6.05 12.91 -1.63
C LYS A 159 -5.99 13.09 -0.11
N ARG A 160 -7.13 13.07 0.59
CA ARG A 160 -7.20 13.25 2.06
C ARG A 160 -7.33 11.93 2.84
N THR A 161 -7.31 10.79 2.18
CA THR A 161 -7.44 9.48 2.83
C THR A 161 -6.09 8.98 3.36
N PRO A 162 -6.06 8.09 4.39
CA PRO A 162 -4.81 7.49 4.88
C PRO A 162 -3.93 6.85 3.80
N MET A 163 -4.51 6.16 2.80
CA MET A 163 -3.72 5.60 1.69
C MET A 163 -3.24 6.70 0.75
N GLY A 164 -4.05 7.73 0.50
CA GLY A 164 -3.63 8.92 -0.24
C GLY A 164 -2.41 9.59 0.37
N LEU A 165 -2.42 9.81 1.69
CA LEU A 165 -1.29 10.37 2.43
C LEU A 165 -0.06 9.44 2.40
N LEU A 166 -0.25 8.13 2.50
CA LEU A 166 0.84 7.16 2.40
C LEU A 166 1.48 7.16 1.01
N LEU A 167 0.67 7.19 -0.04
CA LEU A 167 1.13 7.24 -1.43
C LEU A 167 1.83 8.58 -1.71
N GLU A 168 1.30 9.70 -1.23
CA GLU A 168 1.97 11.00 -1.28
C GLU A 168 3.32 10.99 -0.55
N ALA A 169 3.39 10.38 0.65
CA ALA A 169 4.63 10.21 1.38
C ALA A 169 5.66 9.33 0.64
N LEU A 170 5.19 8.39 -0.19
CA LEU A 170 6.00 7.58 -1.11
C LEU A 170 6.30 8.30 -2.44
N GLY A 171 5.80 9.52 -2.64
CA GLY A 171 5.99 10.28 -3.88
C GLY A 171 5.12 9.81 -5.05
N GLN A 172 4.08 9.00 -4.79
CA GLN A 172 3.12 8.48 -5.76
C GLN A 172 1.82 9.28 -5.74
N GLU A 173 1.89 10.56 -6.08
CA GLU A 173 0.68 11.38 -6.19
C GLU A 173 -0.22 10.90 -7.32
N GLN A 174 -1.52 10.80 -7.05
CA GLN A 174 -2.51 10.61 -8.11
C GLN A 174 -2.57 11.91 -8.91
N GLU A 175 -2.10 11.89 -10.16
CA GLU A 175 -2.38 12.97 -11.11
C GLU A 175 -3.90 13.04 -11.26
N ALA A 176 -4.48 14.12 -10.73
CA ALA A 176 -5.90 14.38 -10.82
C ALA A 176 -6.22 14.75 -12.28
N GLY A 177 -6.47 13.74 -13.11
CA GLY A 177 -6.98 13.91 -14.47
C GLY A 177 -6.10 13.33 -15.57
N SER A 178 -6.40 12.07 -15.92
CA SER A 178 -6.54 11.68 -17.33
C SER A 178 -7.89 10.97 -17.49
#